data_AF-A0A431NR20-F1
#
_entry.id   AF-A0A431NR20-F1
#
_cell.length_a   1.000
_cell.length_b   1.000
_cell.length_c   1.000
_cell.angle_alpha   90.00
_cell.angle_beta   90.00
_cell.angle_gamma   90.00
#
_symmetry.space_group_name_H-M   'P 1'
#
loop_
_entity.id
_entity.type
_entity.pdbx_description
1 polymer ?
#
loop_
_entity_poly.entity_id
_entity_poly.type
_entity_poly.pdbx_seq_one_letter_code
_entity_poly.pdbx_strand_id
1 'polypeptide(L)'
;MVRLRATSCDLPYACEALTARGAANERRWIVFWLAGTPMSNILRAQPGRHRRPWRTRIFGAVAAALGAFAFTLSSYSLSMGHEGHDHDKPAPLNLPIAPRVIAVTPEYELVGVVSGDDRLTVFLRRFETGEPLQNAKLGVSLGDNRVEATRLEDGVFEAQAPWLNAREPIDLIFHLTLPGDQDILTGTLEARPTATGNSGAPTLGQGREIVISLVAMTLGALLALFAMGQRRTHRAPADTAPPQLQPARSETSDTVSQLKRRVSTLAGACAILAFGLGGDARAAEGSVALPSVPASMATDAPQRMPDASLFVPAATQHLLAIRTARAEETRAPKTLQLVGTVIPDPNSFGRVQSGHAGKVVGAEGGLPFVGMKVKQGQVLAYLQHQLEAYNKGNLQAEIAELEARIALQEAKLARYLAAPLAIPPIRIDETKGEIQALRNRRRQLTPTLAEKEAIQAPIAGIVSLANVVSGQSIDARELLFEIVDPGRLWIEAIGHKPGLTTNLKRAVAITNAGQELSLEFAGLGLSLKQQAAPLSFRITDTVEGLSVGQPVTVILQSELEVIGIVLPSSSIVRMGSGLSAVWVKRDPERFEPYTVRFEPLDGQRVVILAGLKPDMRVVTSGAALLNQIR
;
A
#
# COMPACT_ATOMS: atom_id res chain seq x y z
N MET A 1 -32.99 -56.42 25.46
CA MET A 1 -33.00 -57.79 24.87
C MET A 1 -32.68 -57.63 23.39
N VAL A 2 -31.71 -58.42 22.88
CA VAL A 2 -31.25 -58.56 21.45
C VAL A 2 -30.51 -57.33 20.90
N ARG A 3 -29.18 -57.22 20.68
CA ARG A 3 -28.00 -58.07 20.31
C ARG A 3 -27.80 -58.33 18.80
N LEU A 4 -26.57 -58.01 18.35
CA LEU A 4 -25.82 -58.41 17.12
C LEU A 4 -26.05 -57.54 15.87
N ARG A 5 -25.06 -57.22 15.02
CA ARG A 5 -23.82 -57.95 14.65
C ARG A 5 -22.81 -57.01 13.95
N ALA A 6 -21.53 -57.14 14.26
CA ALA A 6 -20.40 -56.70 13.43
C ALA A 6 -19.45 -57.90 13.23
N THR A 7 -18.91 -58.00 12.04
CA THR A 7 -18.06 -59.04 11.43
C THR A 7 -17.00 -58.28 10.63
N SER A 8 -15.72 -58.63 10.53
CA SER A 8 -14.93 -59.82 10.88
C SER A 8 -13.44 -59.43 10.75
N CYS A 9 -12.59 -60.05 11.57
CA CYS A 9 -11.12 -60.12 11.41
C CYS A 9 -10.73 -60.95 10.18
N ASP A 10 -9.52 -60.74 9.66
CA ASP A 10 -8.57 -61.84 9.43
C ASP A 10 -7.10 -61.34 9.40
N LEU A 11 -6.26 -62.11 10.07
CA LEU A 11 -4.79 -62.06 10.25
C LEU A 11 -4.26 -63.39 9.64
N PRO A 12 -2.97 -63.55 9.27
CA PRO A 12 -2.04 -64.13 10.25
C PRO A 12 -0.54 -63.78 10.11
N TYR A 13 0.19 -64.26 11.13
CA TYR A 13 1.59 -64.10 11.57
C TYR A 13 2.70 -64.85 10.80
N ALA A 14 3.95 -64.36 10.92
CA ALA A 14 5.20 -65.10 11.26
C ALA A 14 6.33 -64.04 11.48
N CYS A 15 7.03 -63.86 12.61
CA CYS A 15 7.78 -64.68 13.58
C CYS A 15 9.21 -65.06 13.11
N GLU A 16 10.23 -64.33 13.62
CA GLU A 16 11.57 -64.88 13.89
C GLU A 16 12.29 -64.03 14.96
N ALA A 17 12.97 -64.71 15.88
CA ALA A 17 13.53 -64.20 17.12
C ALA A 17 15.02 -64.54 17.20
N LEU A 18 15.83 -63.74 17.92
CA LEU A 18 16.97 -64.22 18.72
C LEU A 18 17.55 -63.15 19.68
N THR A 19 17.46 -63.50 20.97
CA THR A 19 18.25 -63.21 22.20
C THR A 19 19.77 -63.00 22.00
N ALA A 20 20.61 -62.39 22.87
CA ALA A 20 20.57 -62.02 24.30
C ALA A 20 21.79 -61.13 24.70
N ARG A 21 21.64 -60.41 25.83
CA ARG A 21 22.60 -60.05 26.92
C ARG A 21 23.90 -59.26 26.65
N GLY A 22 24.05 -58.15 27.39
CA GLY A 22 25.10 -58.07 28.43
C GLY A 22 25.99 -56.81 28.51
N ALA A 23 25.68 -55.95 29.49
CA ALA A 23 26.59 -55.27 30.43
C ALA A 23 27.43 -54.02 30.04
N ALA A 24 27.06 -52.91 30.72
CA ALA A 24 27.87 -52.12 31.67
C ALA A 24 28.62 -50.83 31.24
N ASN A 25 28.55 -49.87 32.19
CA ASN A 25 29.34 -48.66 32.45
C ASN A 25 29.06 -47.39 31.60
N GLU A 26 28.98 -46.17 32.13
CA GLU A 26 28.98 -45.62 33.50
C GLU A 26 28.76 -44.08 33.41
N ARG A 27 28.16 -43.47 34.47
CA ARG A 27 28.28 -42.04 34.93
C ARG A 27 27.58 -40.96 34.06
N ARG A 28 26.86 -39.95 34.60
CA ARG A 28 26.82 -39.35 35.95
C ARG A 28 25.56 -38.46 36.06
N TRP A 29 24.77 -38.62 37.12
CA TRP A 29 23.80 -37.64 37.66
C TRP A 29 24.14 -37.40 39.13
N ILE A 30 23.89 -36.20 39.64
CA ILE A 30 23.66 -35.72 41.05
C ILE A 30 23.90 -34.19 41.00
N VAL A 31 22.90 -33.31 40.93
CA VAL A 31 21.99 -32.77 41.98
C VAL A 31 22.72 -32.02 43.11
N PHE A 32 22.51 -30.70 43.20
CA PHE A 32 22.57 -29.94 44.45
C PHE A 32 21.59 -28.75 44.42
N TRP A 33 20.69 -28.75 45.40
CA TRP A 33 19.88 -27.62 45.88
C TRP A 33 20.65 -26.94 47.01
N LEU A 34 20.61 -25.60 47.13
CA LEU A 34 20.50 -24.89 48.41
C LEU A 34 20.35 -23.36 48.21
N ALA A 35 19.52 -22.80 49.08
CA ALA A 35 18.99 -21.45 49.14
C ALA A 35 19.99 -20.38 49.62
N GLY A 36 19.66 -19.09 49.42
CA GLY A 36 20.27 -18.00 50.18
C GLY A 36 20.15 -16.59 49.59
N THR A 37 19.05 -15.89 49.88
CA THR A 37 18.96 -14.40 49.90
C THR A 37 19.89 -13.80 50.96
N PRO A 38 20.26 -12.51 50.88
CA PRO A 38 19.76 -11.62 51.93
C PRO A 38 19.42 -10.17 51.52
N MET A 39 18.57 -9.59 52.36
CA MET A 39 18.06 -8.21 52.40
C MET A 39 18.69 -7.48 53.61
N SER A 40 19.04 -6.20 53.42
CA SER A 40 19.08 -5.06 54.37
C SER A 40 19.54 -5.19 55.85
N ASN A 41 20.41 -4.26 56.30
CA ASN A 41 20.34 -3.47 57.57
C ASN A 41 21.51 -2.45 57.58
N ILE A 42 21.35 -1.11 57.65
CA ILE A 42 20.84 -0.18 58.69
C ILE A 42 21.65 -0.19 60.00
N LEU A 43 22.39 0.90 60.26
CA LEU A 43 22.59 1.67 61.53
C LEU A 43 23.59 2.84 61.26
N ARG A 44 23.21 4.14 61.28
CA ARG A 44 23.10 5.12 62.41
C ARG A 44 24.49 5.42 63.05
N ALA A 45 25.05 6.64 63.24
CA ALA A 45 24.53 8.00 63.38
C ALA A 45 25.63 9.13 63.29
N GLN A 46 25.27 10.29 62.70
CA GLN A 46 25.45 11.72 63.11
C GLN A 46 26.83 12.41 63.35
N PRO A 47 26.93 13.78 63.38
CA PRO A 47 26.19 14.83 62.63
C PRO A 47 27.09 15.92 62.00
N GLY A 48 26.67 16.49 60.86
CA GLY A 48 27.31 17.65 60.23
C GLY A 48 26.29 18.72 59.85
N ARG A 49 26.30 19.83 60.60
CA ARG A 49 25.33 20.94 60.52
C ARG A 49 25.66 21.82 59.30
N HIS A 50 24.98 21.65 58.17
CA HIS A 50 25.11 22.57 57.02
C HIS A 50 23.79 23.24 56.64
N ARG A 51 23.85 24.58 56.64
CA ARG A 51 22.78 25.51 56.25
C ARG A 51 22.30 25.20 54.84
N ARG A 52 20.99 24.97 54.67
CA ARG A 52 20.37 24.81 53.34
C ARG A 52 20.36 26.15 52.59
N PRO A 53 20.80 26.21 51.32
CA PRO A 53 20.81 27.43 50.53
C PRO A 53 19.39 27.83 50.10
N TRP A 54 19.12 29.14 50.07
CA TRP A 54 17.79 29.75 49.88
C TRP A 54 17.03 29.37 48.60
N ARG A 55 17.67 28.66 47.67
CA ARG A 55 17.14 28.31 46.34
C ARG A 55 16.06 27.22 46.39
N THR A 56 15.98 26.43 47.46
CA THR A 56 14.91 25.44 47.67
C THR A 56 13.61 26.03 48.22
N ARG A 57 13.58 27.31 48.63
CA ARG A 57 12.35 27.99 49.06
C ARG A 57 11.52 28.56 47.91
N ILE A 58 12.13 28.81 46.75
CA ILE A 58 11.43 29.37 45.58
C ILE A 58 10.70 28.26 44.82
N PHE A 59 11.29 27.07 44.69
CA PHE A 59 10.63 25.91 44.09
C PHE A 59 9.45 25.39 44.94
N GLY A 60 9.53 25.49 46.27
CA GLY A 60 8.41 25.17 47.16
C GLY A 60 7.23 26.14 47.05
N ALA A 61 7.49 27.42 46.78
CA ALA A 61 6.43 28.43 46.64
C ALA A 61 5.67 28.32 45.31
N VAL A 62 6.35 27.94 44.22
CA VAL A 62 5.72 27.73 42.90
C VAL A 62 4.88 26.43 42.88
N ALA A 63 5.37 25.37 43.52
CA ALA A 63 4.60 24.13 43.66
C ALA A 63 3.35 24.30 44.56
N ALA A 64 3.44 25.11 45.61
CA ALA A 64 2.30 25.42 46.48
C ALA A 64 1.23 26.30 45.77
N ALA A 65 1.64 27.23 44.90
CA ALA A 65 0.72 28.06 44.13
C ALA A 65 -0.03 27.27 43.03
N LEU A 66 0.66 26.34 42.35
CA LEU A 66 0.03 25.42 41.39
C LEU A 66 -0.92 24.43 42.06
N GLY A 67 -0.59 23.96 43.26
CA GLY A 67 -1.48 23.12 44.07
C GLY A 67 -2.76 23.84 44.52
N ALA A 68 -2.66 25.11 44.94
CA ALA A 68 -3.82 25.92 45.31
C ALA A 68 -4.72 26.28 44.10
N PHE A 69 -4.15 26.41 42.91
CA PHE A 69 -4.90 26.63 41.67
C PHE A 69 -5.66 25.37 41.21
N ALA A 70 -5.07 24.18 41.37
CA ALA A 70 -5.77 22.92 41.11
C ALA A 70 -6.87 22.62 42.14
N PHE A 71 -6.69 23.00 43.41
CA PHE A 71 -7.69 22.80 44.45
C PHE A 71 -8.89 23.75 44.34
N THR A 72 -8.67 24.97 43.83
CA THR A 72 -9.76 25.94 43.59
C THR A 72 -10.58 25.60 42.35
N LEU A 73 -9.99 25.00 41.30
CA LEU A 73 -10.78 24.48 40.16
C LEU A 73 -11.62 23.25 40.53
N SER A 74 -11.16 22.37 41.43
CA SER A 74 -11.94 21.20 41.87
C SER A 74 -13.02 21.52 42.91
N SER A 75 -13.05 22.74 43.48
CA SER A 75 -14.01 23.12 44.52
C SER A 75 -15.27 23.82 44.00
N TYR A 76 -15.42 24.03 42.69
CA TYR A 76 -16.62 24.64 42.08
C TYR A 76 -17.63 23.63 41.52
N SER A 77 -17.43 22.33 41.77
CA SER A 77 -18.31 21.26 41.28
C SER A 77 -19.27 20.68 42.33
N LEU A 78 -19.64 21.42 43.39
CA LEU A 78 -20.71 21.01 44.30
C LEU A 78 -21.48 22.22 44.83
N SER A 79 -22.61 22.56 44.19
CA SER A 79 -23.74 23.27 44.81
C SER A 79 -24.92 23.41 43.83
N MET A 80 -25.65 22.32 43.57
CA MET A 80 -27.11 22.35 43.44
C MET A 80 -27.62 21.04 44.03
N GLY A 81 -28.01 21.07 45.31
CA GLY A 81 -28.85 20.03 45.88
C GLY A 81 -30.31 20.37 45.59
N HIS A 82 -31.00 19.51 44.88
CA HIS A 82 -32.46 19.40 44.88
C HIS A 82 -32.84 17.90 44.80
N GLU A 83 -33.95 17.57 45.48
CA GLU A 83 -34.48 16.25 45.82
C GLU A 83 -34.34 15.12 44.78
N GLY A 84 -34.19 13.90 45.30
CA GLY A 84 -34.06 12.66 44.54
C GLY A 84 -35.24 12.34 43.61
N HIS A 85 -34.88 11.96 42.39
CA HIS A 85 -35.71 11.19 41.46
C HIS A 85 -34.81 10.22 40.69
N ASP A 86 -35.32 9.00 40.52
CA ASP A 86 -34.69 7.85 39.87
C ASP A 86 -33.78 8.21 38.68
N HIS A 87 -32.51 7.82 38.77
CA HIS A 87 -31.59 7.83 37.63
C HIS A 87 -31.29 6.39 37.20
N ASP A 88 -32.23 5.79 36.48
CA ASP A 88 -31.97 4.56 35.72
C ASP A 88 -32.68 4.55 34.35
N LYS A 89 -32.68 5.71 33.68
CA LYS A 89 -32.85 5.79 32.23
C LYS A 89 -31.86 6.84 31.69
N PRO A 90 -30.95 6.50 30.77
CA PRO A 90 -30.26 7.53 30.01
C PRO A 90 -31.32 8.41 29.34
N ALA A 91 -31.15 9.73 29.41
CA ALA A 91 -32.05 10.67 28.77
C ALA A 91 -32.23 10.25 27.30
N PRO A 92 -33.47 10.22 26.75
CA PRO A 92 -33.64 9.98 25.34
C PRO A 92 -32.86 11.07 24.58
N LEU A 93 -31.98 10.65 23.67
CA LEU A 93 -31.32 11.53 22.69
C LEU A 93 -32.37 12.01 21.68
N ASN A 94 -33.31 12.83 22.12
CA ASN A 94 -34.24 13.55 21.26
C ASN A 94 -33.62 14.91 20.93
N LEU A 95 -32.62 14.90 20.06
CA LEU A 95 -32.21 16.13 19.39
C LEU A 95 -33.36 16.62 18.50
N PRO A 96 -33.58 17.94 18.39
CA PRO A 96 -34.57 18.48 17.49
C PRO A 96 -34.15 18.18 16.04
N ILE A 97 -34.76 17.14 15.48
CA ILE A 97 -34.64 16.74 14.08
C ILE A 97 -35.53 17.68 13.26
N ALA A 98 -34.98 18.29 12.20
CA ALA A 98 -35.77 19.20 11.35
C ALA A 98 -37.00 18.50 10.72
N PRO A 99 -38.10 19.21 10.41
CA PRO A 99 -39.20 18.63 9.65
C PRO A 99 -38.70 18.12 8.29
N ARG A 100 -39.13 16.92 7.91
CA ARG A 100 -38.69 16.27 6.67
C ARG A 100 -39.81 15.53 5.99
N VAL A 101 -39.63 15.35 4.69
CA VAL A 101 -40.48 14.57 3.81
C VAL A 101 -39.62 13.52 3.15
N ILE A 102 -40.12 12.29 3.12
CA ILE A 102 -39.44 11.15 2.52
C ILE A 102 -40.35 10.59 1.44
N ALA A 103 -39.80 10.36 0.24
CA ALA A 103 -40.48 9.65 -0.82
C ALA A 103 -39.53 8.62 -1.45
N VAL A 104 -40.00 7.40 -1.63
CA VAL A 104 -39.19 6.27 -2.12
C VAL A 104 -39.96 5.56 -3.23
N THR A 105 -39.32 5.41 -4.38
CA THR A 105 -39.79 4.60 -5.50
C THR A 105 -38.79 3.45 -5.76
N PRO A 106 -39.09 2.48 -6.63
CA PRO A 106 -38.12 1.45 -7.00
C PRO A 106 -36.81 2.00 -7.57
N GLU A 107 -36.86 3.18 -8.19
CA GLU A 107 -35.71 3.79 -8.87
C GLU A 107 -35.05 4.92 -8.07
N TYR A 108 -35.84 5.64 -7.27
CA TYR A 108 -35.41 6.90 -6.66
C TYR A 108 -35.67 6.92 -5.15
N GLU A 109 -34.78 7.59 -4.44
CA GLU A 109 -34.93 7.91 -3.04
C GLU A 109 -34.81 9.43 -2.88
N LEU A 110 -35.83 10.04 -2.29
CA LEU A 110 -35.94 11.47 -2.05
C LEU A 110 -36.05 11.73 -0.54
N VAL A 111 -35.21 12.65 -0.06
CA VAL A 111 -35.31 13.20 1.29
C VAL A 111 -35.33 14.73 1.19
N GLY A 112 -36.45 15.34 1.55
CA GLY A 112 -36.60 16.78 1.67
C GLY A 112 -36.49 17.20 3.13
N VAL A 113 -35.64 18.18 3.45
CA VAL A 113 -35.45 18.72 4.79
C VAL A 113 -35.83 20.19 4.80
N VAL A 114 -36.73 20.57 5.71
CA VAL A 114 -37.17 21.97 5.85
C VAL A 114 -36.24 22.72 6.77
N SER A 115 -35.78 23.89 6.34
CA SER A 115 -34.92 24.78 7.11
C SER A 115 -35.56 26.18 7.18
N GLY A 116 -35.66 26.75 8.38
CA GLY A 116 -36.41 28.00 8.56
C GLY A 116 -37.91 27.79 8.34
N ASP A 117 -38.60 28.79 7.82
CA ASP A 117 -40.06 28.76 7.66
C ASP A 117 -40.53 28.45 6.23
N ASP A 118 -39.69 28.62 5.22
CA ASP A 118 -40.10 28.58 3.82
C ASP A 118 -39.11 27.89 2.87
N ARG A 119 -38.04 27.27 3.37
CA ARG A 119 -37.01 26.62 2.53
C ARG A 119 -37.01 25.12 2.70
N LEU A 120 -37.09 24.40 1.59
CA LEU A 120 -36.98 22.95 1.48
C LEU A 120 -35.74 22.59 0.67
N THR A 121 -34.81 21.86 1.28
CA THR A 121 -33.66 21.27 0.57
C THR A 121 -33.95 19.81 0.28
N VAL A 122 -33.87 19.41 -0.98
CA VAL A 122 -34.18 18.05 -1.44
C VAL A 122 -32.91 17.35 -1.90
N PHE A 123 -32.67 16.18 -1.34
CA PHE A 123 -31.64 15.23 -1.77
C PHE A 123 -32.32 14.11 -2.57
N LEU A 124 -31.99 14.03 -3.85
CA LEU A 124 -32.52 13.06 -4.79
C LEU A 124 -31.40 12.18 -5.34
N ARG A 125 -31.59 10.87 -5.19
CA ARG A 125 -30.59 9.85 -5.56
C ARG A 125 -31.23 8.59 -6.11
N ARG A 126 -30.44 7.77 -6.79
CA ARG A 126 -30.83 6.43 -7.19
C ARG A 126 -31.02 5.54 -5.97
N PHE A 127 -32.11 4.79 -5.93
CA PHE A 127 -32.49 3.95 -4.81
C PHE A 127 -31.48 2.83 -4.52
N GLU A 128 -30.98 2.17 -5.57
CA GLU A 128 -30.05 1.05 -5.44
C GLU A 128 -28.60 1.49 -5.19
N THR A 129 -28.09 2.44 -5.97
CA THR A 129 -26.66 2.83 -5.94
C THR A 129 -26.35 3.95 -4.95
N GLY A 130 -27.37 4.71 -4.53
CA GLY A 130 -27.19 5.91 -3.71
C GLY A 130 -26.49 7.06 -4.45
N GLU A 131 -26.34 6.97 -5.78
CA GLU A 131 -25.73 8.02 -6.59
C GLU A 131 -26.67 9.22 -6.72
N PRO A 132 -26.16 10.46 -6.61
CA PRO A 132 -26.95 11.66 -6.83
C PRO A 132 -27.46 11.72 -8.28
N LEU A 133 -28.69 12.17 -8.46
CA LEU A 133 -29.31 12.22 -9.79
C LEU A 133 -28.75 13.38 -10.63
N GLN A 134 -28.13 13.06 -11.77
CA GLN A 134 -27.56 14.04 -12.68
C GLN A 134 -28.61 14.56 -13.68
N ASN A 135 -28.47 15.83 -14.08
CA ASN A 135 -29.28 16.47 -15.13
C ASN A 135 -30.81 16.43 -14.90
N ALA A 136 -31.26 16.28 -13.65
CA ALA A 136 -32.67 16.30 -13.28
C ALA A 136 -33.20 17.74 -13.09
N LYS A 137 -34.49 17.93 -13.36
CA LYS A 137 -35.29 19.07 -12.92
C LYS A 137 -36.35 18.59 -11.94
N LEU A 138 -36.67 19.41 -10.94
CA LEU A 138 -37.58 19.04 -9.87
C LEU A 138 -38.57 20.18 -9.61
N GLY A 139 -39.86 19.89 -9.74
CA GLY A 139 -40.93 20.74 -9.25
C GLY A 139 -41.51 20.19 -7.95
N VAL A 140 -41.95 21.06 -7.04
CA VAL A 140 -42.62 20.68 -5.79
C VAL A 140 -43.98 21.36 -5.74
N SER A 141 -45.04 20.62 -5.46
CA SER A 141 -46.41 21.15 -5.39
C SER A 141 -47.17 20.68 -4.16
N LEU A 142 -48.02 21.58 -3.65
CA LEU A 142 -49.06 21.33 -2.66
C LEU A 142 -50.40 21.75 -3.26
N GLY A 143 -51.25 20.79 -3.62
CA GLY A 143 -52.46 21.06 -4.41
C GLY A 143 -52.12 21.74 -5.74
N ASP A 144 -52.77 22.87 -6.03
CA ASP A 144 -52.53 23.65 -7.26
C ASP A 144 -51.30 24.57 -7.18
N ASN A 145 -50.67 24.70 -6.02
CA ASN A 145 -49.52 25.58 -5.82
C ASN A 145 -48.22 24.83 -6.13
N ARG A 146 -47.59 25.14 -7.28
CA ARG A 146 -46.31 24.56 -7.71
C ARG A 146 -45.16 25.56 -7.68
N VAL A 147 -44.01 25.11 -7.19
CA VAL A 147 -42.73 25.83 -7.20
C VAL A 147 -41.69 24.97 -7.91
N GLU A 148 -40.95 25.54 -8.85
CA GLU A 148 -39.79 24.87 -9.46
C GLU A 148 -38.57 25.01 -8.55
N ALA A 149 -37.94 23.88 -8.21
CA ALA A 149 -36.76 23.86 -7.35
C ALA A 149 -35.50 24.24 -8.15
N THR A 150 -34.66 25.07 -7.54
CA THR A 150 -33.36 25.44 -8.09
C THR A 150 -32.36 24.33 -7.80
N ARG A 151 -31.68 23.82 -8.84
CA ARG A 151 -30.61 22.84 -8.66
C ARG A 151 -29.36 23.54 -8.10
N LEU A 152 -28.86 23.07 -6.96
CA LEU A 152 -27.62 23.55 -6.35
C LEU A 152 -26.42 22.71 -6.83
N GLU A 153 -26.53 21.39 -6.70
CA GLU A 153 -25.56 20.39 -7.14
C GLU A 153 -26.31 19.22 -7.79
N ASP A 154 -25.59 18.26 -8.39
CA ASP A 154 -26.21 17.02 -8.85
C ASP A 154 -26.89 16.31 -7.66
N GLY A 155 -28.17 15.96 -7.84
CA GLY A 155 -29.00 15.37 -6.80
C GLY A 155 -29.39 16.30 -5.64
N VAL A 156 -29.05 17.59 -5.66
CA VAL A 156 -29.38 18.53 -4.57
C VAL A 156 -30.16 19.73 -5.12
N PHE A 157 -31.37 19.93 -4.60
CA PHE A 157 -32.28 20.98 -5.02
C PHE A 157 -32.75 21.82 -3.85
N GLU A 158 -33.08 23.08 -4.11
CA GLU A 158 -33.69 23.98 -3.14
C GLU A 158 -35.00 24.55 -3.70
N ALA A 159 -36.08 24.44 -2.93
CA ALA A 159 -37.35 25.09 -3.21
C ALA A 159 -37.69 26.06 -2.07
N GLN A 160 -38.21 27.23 -2.42
CA GLN A 160 -38.72 28.21 -1.47
C GLN A 160 -40.23 28.34 -1.65
N ALA A 161 -40.98 28.06 -0.59
CA ALA A 161 -42.42 28.06 -0.63
C ALA A 161 -43.04 28.47 0.72
N PRO A 162 -43.97 29.43 0.74
CA PRO A 162 -44.60 29.91 1.98
C PRO A 162 -45.37 28.82 2.75
N TRP A 163 -45.85 27.77 2.05
CA TRP A 163 -46.66 26.71 2.64
C TRP A 163 -45.85 25.67 3.44
N LEU A 164 -44.52 25.78 3.48
CA LEU A 164 -43.65 24.90 4.28
C LEU A 164 -43.71 25.17 5.80
N ASN A 165 -44.30 26.30 6.21
CA ASN A 165 -44.52 26.64 7.63
C ASN A 165 -45.80 26.02 8.22
N ALA A 166 -46.44 25.10 7.50
CA ALA A 166 -47.67 24.46 7.94
C ALA A 166 -47.51 23.80 9.32
N ARG A 167 -48.54 23.95 10.16
CA ARG A 167 -48.61 23.35 11.50
C ARG A 167 -49.30 21.98 11.52
N GLU A 168 -49.81 21.56 10.38
CA GLU A 168 -50.44 20.28 10.15
C GLU A 168 -49.63 19.51 9.10
N PRO A 169 -49.67 18.17 9.09
CA PRO A 169 -49.02 17.39 8.05
C PRO A 169 -49.55 17.79 6.66
N ILE A 170 -48.65 17.97 5.70
CA ILE A 170 -49.00 18.33 4.32
C ILE A 170 -48.42 17.31 3.33
N ASP A 171 -49.22 16.89 2.37
CA ASP A 171 -48.78 15.99 1.31
C ASP A 171 -48.16 16.77 0.16
N LEU A 172 -46.89 16.48 -0.11
CA LEU A 172 -46.12 17.11 -1.17
C LEU A 172 -45.97 16.17 -2.36
N ILE A 173 -46.17 16.73 -3.54
CA ILE A 173 -45.96 16.04 -4.81
C ILE A 173 -44.72 16.62 -5.47
N PHE A 174 -43.77 15.74 -5.78
CA PHE A 174 -42.51 16.05 -6.43
C PHE A 174 -42.57 15.58 -7.88
N HIS A 175 -42.45 16.53 -8.81
CA HIS A 175 -42.46 16.29 -10.25
C HIS A 175 -41.03 16.23 -10.74
N LEU A 176 -40.54 15.03 -11.01
CA LEU A 176 -39.20 14.77 -11.51
C LEU A 176 -39.21 14.76 -13.04
N THR A 177 -38.32 15.53 -13.67
CA THR A 177 -38.11 15.49 -15.11
C THR A 177 -36.65 15.20 -15.41
N LEU A 178 -36.42 14.09 -16.11
CA LEU A 178 -35.13 13.61 -16.60
C LEU A 178 -35.06 13.72 -18.12
N PRO A 179 -33.87 13.60 -18.73
CA PRO A 179 -33.74 13.50 -20.19
C PRO A 179 -34.46 12.26 -20.74
N GLY A 180 -35.70 12.46 -21.22
CA GLY A 180 -36.51 11.40 -21.84
C GLY A 180 -37.42 10.63 -20.87
N ASP A 181 -37.49 11.03 -19.61
CA ASP A 181 -38.34 10.38 -18.60
C ASP A 181 -38.94 11.39 -17.61
N GLN A 182 -40.12 11.08 -17.08
CA GLN A 182 -40.81 11.90 -16.09
C GLN A 182 -41.43 10.99 -15.04
N ASP A 183 -41.21 11.33 -13.77
CA ASP A 183 -41.71 10.57 -12.64
C ASP A 183 -42.34 11.49 -11.59
N ILE A 184 -43.21 10.94 -10.76
CA ILE A 184 -43.90 11.65 -9.69
C ILE A 184 -43.66 10.92 -8.38
N LEU A 185 -43.02 11.62 -7.43
CA LEU A 185 -42.84 11.13 -6.08
C LEU A 185 -43.81 11.85 -5.14
N THR A 186 -44.44 11.14 -4.22
CA THR A 186 -45.32 11.73 -3.22
C THR A 186 -44.79 11.42 -1.83
N GLY A 187 -44.79 12.41 -0.95
CA GLY A 187 -44.40 12.21 0.45
C GLY A 187 -45.09 13.21 1.36
N THR A 188 -45.32 12.80 2.60
CA THR A 188 -45.94 13.65 3.63
C THR A 188 -44.84 14.37 4.40
N LEU A 189 -44.96 15.70 4.49
CA LEU A 189 -44.17 16.51 5.41
C LEU A 189 -44.91 16.55 6.74
N GLU A 190 -44.32 15.92 7.76
CA GLU A 190 -44.88 15.90 9.10
C GLU A 190 -44.92 17.29 9.73
N ALA A 191 -45.94 17.53 10.57
CA ALA A 191 -46.09 18.79 11.29
C ALA A 191 -44.86 19.09 12.15
N ARG A 192 -44.45 20.36 12.18
CA ARG A 192 -43.37 20.81 13.07
C ARG A 192 -43.74 20.46 14.52
N PRO A 193 -42.86 19.78 15.29
CA PRO A 193 -43.12 19.54 16.71
C PRO A 193 -43.42 20.88 17.38
N THR A 194 -44.56 20.99 18.06
CA THR A 194 -44.84 22.18 18.88
C THR A 194 -43.71 22.30 19.89
N ALA A 195 -42.88 23.33 19.76
CA ALA A 195 -41.92 23.69 20.79
C ALA A 195 -42.72 23.93 22.08
N THR A 196 -42.72 22.95 22.99
CA THR A 196 -43.06 23.20 24.38
C THR A 196 -42.01 24.17 24.87
N GLY A 197 -42.45 25.42 25.03
CA GLY A 197 -41.59 26.54 25.41
C GLY A 197 -40.92 26.27 26.74
N ASN A 198 -39.68 25.80 26.68
CA ASN A 198 -38.63 26.12 27.64
C ASN A 198 -37.44 26.62 26.83
N SER A 199 -37.61 27.79 26.22
CA SER A 199 -36.52 28.59 25.67
C SER A 199 -35.72 29.21 26.82
N GLY A 200 -35.07 28.36 27.63
CA GLY A 200 -33.90 28.78 28.38
C GLY A 200 -32.73 28.88 27.41
N ALA A 201 -32.70 29.94 26.60
CA ALA A 201 -31.51 30.25 25.81
C ALA A 201 -30.34 30.42 26.80
N PRO A 202 -29.23 29.66 26.69
CA PRO A 202 -28.04 30.01 27.44
C PRO A 202 -27.57 31.34 26.89
N THR A 203 -27.64 32.38 27.73
CA THR A 203 -27.13 33.69 27.37
C THR A 203 -25.63 33.56 27.08
N LEU A 204 -25.27 33.77 25.82
CA LEU A 204 -23.90 33.78 25.27
C LEU A 204 -23.08 34.98 25.78
N GLY A 205 -23.32 35.42 27.02
CA GLY A 205 -22.66 36.53 27.70
C GLY A 205 -21.78 36.11 28.88
N GLN A 206 -21.95 34.91 29.45
CA GLN A 206 -21.21 34.51 30.66
C GLN A 206 -19.88 33.78 30.41
N GLY A 207 -19.62 33.25 29.21
CA GLY A 207 -18.35 32.58 28.89
C GLY A 207 -17.20 33.52 28.50
N ARG A 208 -17.51 34.73 28.00
CA ARG A 208 -16.51 35.66 27.46
C ARG A 208 -15.81 36.49 28.54
N GLU A 209 -16.54 36.89 29.58
CA GLU A 209 -16.00 37.60 30.77
C GLU A 209 -15.03 36.73 31.58
N ILE A 210 -15.27 35.42 31.65
CA ILE A 210 -14.45 34.47 32.43
C ILE A 210 -13.09 34.24 31.75
N VAL A 211 -13.06 34.14 30.41
CA VAL A 211 -11.81 33.95 29.66
C VAL A 211 -10.95 35.24 29.67
N ILE A 212 -11.58 36.41 29.56
CA ILE A 212 -10.86 37.71 29.59
C ILE A 212 -10.25 37.98 30.97
N SER A 213 -10.97 37.67 32.06
CA SER A 213 -10.46 37.85 33.42
C SER A 213 -9.31 36.90 33.78
N LEU A 214 -9.33 35.65 33.30
CA LEU A 214 -8.23 34.69 33.47
C LEU A 214 -6.95 35.10 32.71
N VAL A 215 -7.09 35.63 31.49
CA VAL A 215 -5.95 36.13 30.71
C VAL A 215 -5.38 37.41 31.34
N ALA A 216 -6.21 38.31 31.87
CA ALA A 216 -5.76 39.52 32.56
C ALA A 216 -5.01 39.21 33.87
N MET A 217 -5.47 38.24 34.66
CA MET A 217 -4.80 37.84 35.91
C MET A 217 -3.45 37.17 35.67
N THR A 218 -3.33 36.34 34.63
CA THR A 218 -2.06 35.68 34.29
C THR A 218 -1.01 36.68 33.76
N LEU A 219 -1.44 37.67 32.99
CA LEU A 219 -0.57 38.72 32.48
C LEU A 219 -0.10 39.67 33.61
N GLY A 220 -0.98 40.00 34.55
CA GLY A 220 -0.64 40.81 35.73
C GLY A 220 0.37 40.12 36.66
N ALA A 221 0.23 38.81 36.87
CA ALA A 221 1.17 38.03 37.70
C ALA A 221 2.57 37.94 37.08
N LEU A 222 2.67 37.81 35.75
CA LEU A 222 3.94 37.79 35.02
C LEU A 222 4.66 39.15 35.07
N LEU A 223 3.92 40.26 34.96
CA LEU A 223 4.46 41.61 35.07
C LEU A 223 5.00 41.92 36.47
N ALA A 224 4.30 41.48 37.53
CA ALA A 224 4.75 41.65 38.90
C ALA A 224 6.06 40.89 39.19
N LEU A 225 6.19 39.66 38.67
CA LEU A 225 7.42 38.86 38.80
C LEU A 225 8.61 39.49 38.06
N PHE A 226 8.37 40.12 36.90
CA PHE A 226 9.40 40.81 36.15
C PHE A 226 9.90 42.08 36.85
N ALA A 227 8.99 42.88 37.43
CA ALA A 227 9.33 44.10 38.18
C ALA A 227 10.12 43.80 39.47
N MET A 228 9.87 42.66 40.10
CA MET A 228 10.56 42.24 41.33
C MET A 228 11.99 41.71 41.06
N GLY A 229 12.26 41.23 39.84
CA GLY A 229 13.58 40.76 39.41
C GLY A 229 14.57 41.88 39.08
N GLN A 230 14.10 43.05 38.64
CA GLN A 230 14.98 44.15 38.21
C GLN A 230 15.55 45.00 39.35
N ARG A 231 14.94 44.99 40.55
CA ARG A 231 15.35 45.86 41.67
C ARG A 231 16.56 45.38 42.50
N ARG A 232 17.26 44.30 42.13
CA ARG A 232 18.30 43.69 43.00
C ARG A 232 19.72 43.61 42.45
N THR A 233 20.07 44.34 41.39
CA THR A 233 21.44 44.28 40.85
C THR A 233 22.12 45.65 40.70
N HIS A 234 22.43 46.31 41.82
CA HIS A 234 23.50 47.30 41.84
C HIS A 234 24.22 47.30 43.20
N ARG A 235 25.36 46.61 43.28
CA ARG A 235 26.54 47.02 44.07
C ARG A 235 27.73 46.12 43.73
N ALA A 236 28.77 46.70 43.14
CA ALA A 236 30.12 46.14 43.04
C ALA A 236 31.03 46.76 44.12
N PRO A 237 32.18 46.15 44.42
CA PRO A 237 33.42 46.90 44.22
C PRO A 237 34.58 46.07 43.60
N ALA A 238 35.58 46.83 43.15
CA ALA A 238 36.74 46.48 42.34
C ALA A 238 37.98 46.07 43.16
N ASP A 239 38.98 45.40 42.55
CA ASP A 239 40.31 45.97 42.21
C ASP A 239 41.41 44.94 41.85
N THR A 240 42.28 45.35 40.91
CA THR A 240 43.71 45.00 40.66
C THR A 240 44.16 43.65 40.04
N ALA A 241 45.21 43.76 39.21
CA ALA A 241 45.89 42.76 38.34
C ALA A 241 47.42 42.74 38.67
N PRO A 242 48.35 42.02 37.98
CA PRO A 242 48.46 40.67 37.37
C PRO A 242 49.78 39.95 37.88
N PRO A 243 50.57 39.08 37.18
CA PRO A 243 50.40 38.21 35.98
C PRO A 243 50.94 36.74 36.10
N GLN A 244 50.72 35.97 35.02
CA GLN A 244 51.56 34.90 34.42
C GLN A 244 51.13 33.41 34.45
N LEU A 245 51.43 32.78 33.29
CA LEU A 245 51.61 31.36 32.93
C LEU A 245 50.38 30.51 32.53
N GLN A 246 50.26 30.31 31.21
CA GLN A 246 49.69 29.10 30.57
C GLN A 246 50.69 27.93 30.73
N PRO A 247 50.29 26.64 30.74
CA PRO A 247 49.42 26.04 29.70
C PRO A 247 48.47 24.90 30.15
N ALA A 248 47.73 24.38 29.17
CA ALA A 248 47.10 23.05 29.08
C ALA A 248 45.60 22.90 29.41
N ARG A 249 44.82 22.83 28.31
CA ARG A 249 43.80 21.82 27.97
C ARG A 249 42.67 21.53 28.99
N SER A 250 41.49 22.10 28.74
CA SER A 250 40.19 21.41 28.82
C SER A 250 39.08 22.23 28.14
N GLU A 251 38.65 21.80 26.95
CA GLU A 251 37.44 22.29 26.28
C GLU A 251 36.21 21.66 26.95
N THR A 252 35.73 22.24 28.04
CA THR A 252 34.36 22.00 28.55
C THR A 252 33.87 23.20 29.35
N SER A 253 33.48 24.31 28.68
CA SER A 253 32.68 25.36 29.34
C SER A 253 31.97 26.36 28.42
N ASP A 254 31.56 26.00 27.20
CA ASP A 254 30.81 26.91 26.30
C ASP A 254 29.30 26.65 26.19
N THR A 255 28.69 25.97 27.17
CA THR A 255 27.24 25.65 27.15
C THR A 255 26.36 26.48 28.09
N VAL A 256 26.88 27.54 28.74
CA VAL A 256 26.10 28.31 29.72
C VAL A 256 25.81 29.77 29.32
N SER A 257 26.44 30.31 28.26
CA SER A 257 26.20 31.69 27.81
C SER A 257 25.28 31.82 26.60
N GLN A 258 24.97 30.74 25.87
CA GLN A 258 24.10 30.80 24.68
C GLN A 258 22.59 30.57 24.94
N LEU A 259 22.21 30.05 26.12
CA LEU A 259 20.80 29.81 26.45
C LEU A 259 20.07 31.06 26.96
N LYS A 260 20.80 32.08 27.43
CA LYS A 260 20.21 33.35 27.89
C LYS A 260 19.87 34.33 26.76
N ARG A 261 20.30 34.06 25.52
CA ARG A 261 20.06 34.93 24.37
C ARG A 261 19.02 34.39 23.37
N ARG A 262 18.50 33.17 23.58
CA ARG A 262 17.44 32.56 22.74
C ARG A 262 16.04 32.55 23.37
N VAL A 263 15.91 32.99 24.63
CA VAL A 263 14.60 33.10 25.31
C VAL A 263 13.95 34.48 25.10
N SER A 264 14.71 35.51 24.71
CA SER A 264 14.17 36.85 24.41
C SER A 264 13.67 37.02 22.97
N THR A 265 13.98 36.10 22.06
CA THR A 265 13.54 36.16 20.64
C THR A 265 12.30 35.31 20.34
N LEU A 266 11.84 34.48 21.28
CA LEU A 266 10.61 33.67 21.08
C LEU A 266 9.34 34.32 21.67
N ALA A 267 9.47 35.31 22.55
CA ALA A 267 8.31 36.03 23.12
C ALA A 267 7.79 37.15 22.19
N GLY A 268 8.60 37.65 21.26
CA GLY A 268 8.20 38.67 20.28
C GLY A 268 7.48 38.11 19.05
N ALA A 269 7.65 36.82 18.74
CA ALA A 269 7.06 36.21 17.54
C ALA A 269 5.61 35.73 17.74
N CYS A 270 5.17 35.48 18.98
CA CYS A 270 3.78 35.06 19.26
C CYS A 270 2.79 36.24 19.39
N ALA A 271 3.25 37.48 19.50
CA ALA A 271 2.36 38.65 19.60
C ALA A 271 1.94 39.21 18.22
N ILE A 272 2.62 38.85 17.13
CA ILE A 272 2.32 39.32 15.76
C ILE A 272 1.39 38.35 15.02
N LEU A 273 1.23 37.11 15.50
CA LEU A 273 0.30 36.12 14.93
C LEU A 273 -1.16 36.25 15.41
N ALA A 274 -1.46 37.19 16.32
CA ALA A 274 -2.82 37.41 16.85
C ALA A 274 -3.57 38.60 16.20
N PHE A 275 -2.96 39.34 15.27
CA PHE A 275 -3.58 40.51 14.63
C PHE A 275 -3.65 40.45 13.08
N GLY A 276 -3.45 39.27 12.48
CA GLY A 276 -3.34 39.10 11.02
C GLY A 276 -4.33 38.15 10.34
N LEU A 277 -5.43 37.74 11.00
CA LEU A 277 -6.47 36.91 10.37
C LEU A 277 -7.66 37.77 9.93
N GLY A 278 -7.43 38.53 8.87
CA GLY A 278 -8.43 39.27 8.12
C GLY A 278 -7.87 39.52 6.72
N GLY A 279 -7.85 38.49 5.89
CA GLY A 279 -7.31 38.55 4.54
C GLY A 279 -7.76 37.35 3.71
N ASP A 280 -8.49 37.65 2.64
CA ASP A 280 -8.98 36.72 1.64
C ASP A 280 -7.88 35.80 1.10
N ALA A 281 -8.07 34.49 1.24
CA ALA A 281 -7.22 33.49 0.63
C ALA A 281 -7.98 32.81 -0.52
N ARG A 282 -7.82 33.35 -1.73
CA ARG A 282 -7.91 32.56 -2.95
C ARG A 282 -6.60 31.80 -3.11
N ALA A 283 -6.63 30.49 -2.92
CA ALA A 283 -5.59 29.57 -3.36
C ALA A 283 -6.27 28.38 -4.02
N ALA A 284 -6.12 28.31 -5.34
CA ALA A 284 -6.42 27.14 -6.14
C ALA A 284 -5.18 26.25 -6.15
N GLU A 285 -5.35 24.96 -5.84
CA GLU A 285 -4.61 23.84 -6.43
C GLU A 285 -5.16 22.50 -5.92
N GLY A 286 -5.77 21.75 -6.85
CA GLY A 286 -5.79 20.28 -6.85
C GLY A 286 -6.37 19.52 -5.65
N SER A 287 -7.44 19.98 -5.01
CA SER A 287 -8.25 19.13 -4.13
C SER A 287 -9.34 18.45 -4.95
N VAL A 288 -9.54 17.14 -4.76
CA VAL A 288 -10.80 16.50 -5.11
C VAL A 288 -11.87 17.28 -4.35
N ALA A 289 -12.71 18.03 -5.07
CA ALA A 289 -13.78 18.81 -4.48
C ALA A 289 -14.73 17.83 -3.79
N LEU A 290 -14.66 17.79 -2.46
CA LEU A 290 -15.73 17.18 -1.69
C LEU A 290 -17.00 18.02 -1.96
N PRO A 291 -18.16 17.38 -2.18
CA PRO A 291 -19.41 18.10 -2.36
C PRO A 291 -19.64 19.03 -1.16
N SER A 292 -20.01 20.27 -1.42
CA SER A 292 -20.08 21.32 -0.40
C SER A 292 -21.51 21.47 0.08
N VAL A 293 -21.70 21.39 1.38
CA VAL A 293 -23.00 21.54 2.04
C VAL A 293 -23.18 23.02 2.43
N PRO A 294 -24.16 23.78 1.88
CA PRO A 294 -24.42 25.15 2.33
C PRO A 294 -24.64 25.26 3.85
N ALA A 295 -24.14 26.33 4.47
CA ALA A 295 -24.14 26.54 5.93
C ALA A 295 -25.53 26.52 6.59
N SER A 296 -26.61 26.65 5.80
CA SER A 296 -28.00 26.50 6.24
C SER A 296 -28.45 25.05 6.44
N MET A 297 -27.63 24.04 6.10
CA MET A 297 -27.99 22.60 6.08
C MET A 297 -27.54 21.81 7.32
N ALA A 298 -26.87 22.44 8.29
CA ALA A 298 -26.31 21.77 9.48
C ALA A 298 -27.28 21.76 10.68
N THR A 299 -28.54 21.40 10.49
CA THR A 299 -29.51 21.28 11.60
C THR A 299 -29.39 19.93 12.31
N ASP A 300 -29.10 18.86 11.55
CA ASP A 300 -29.09 17.50 12.06
C ASP A 300 -27.66 16.93 12.10
N ALA A 301 -27.24 16.45 13.27
CA ALA A 301 -25.97 15.75 13.40
C ALA A 301 -26.16 14.24 13.16
N PRO A 302 -25.24 13.56 12.46
CA PRO A 302 -25.23 12.11 12.40
C PRO A 302 -24.96 11.53 13.81
N GLN A 303 -25.67 10.49 14.19
CA GLN A 303 -25.57 9.92 15.54
C GLN A 303 -25.82 8.41 15.54
N ARG A 304 -25.22 7.73 16.52
CA ARG A 304 -25.52 6.33 16.80
C ARG A 304 -26.71 6.20 17.73
N MET A 305 -27.63 5.32 17.37
CA MET A 305 -28.83 5.02 18.13
C MET A 305 -28.55 3.94 19.20
N PRO A 306 -29.42 3.81 20.23
CA PRO A 306 -29.25 2.82 21.30
C PRO A 306 -29.24 1.36 20.83
N ASP A 307 -29.85 1.08 19.67
CA ASP A 307 -29.89 -0.23 19.00
C ASP A 307 -28.65 -0.49 18.12
N ALA A 308 -27.63 0.36 18.21
CA ALA A 308 -26.43 0.38 17.38
C ALA A 308 -26.63 0.71 15.89
N SER A 309 -27.86 1.03 15.46
CA SER A 309 -28.11 1.63 14.15
C SER A 309 -27.58 3.07 14.10
N LEU A 310 -27.40 3.61 12.89
CA LEU A 310 -26.96 4.98 12.67
C LEU A 310 -28.09 5.77 12.03
N PHE A 311 -28.39 6.93 12.61
CA PHE A 311 -29.11 7.99 11.94
C PHE A 311 -28.08 8.87 11.21
N VAL A 312 -28.20 8.94 9.89
CA VAL A 312 -27.27 9.68 9.04
C VAL A 312 -28.09 10.57 8.10
N PRO A 313 -28.14 11.89 8.35
CA PRO A 313 -28.88 12.83 7.52
C PRO A 313 -28.47 12.76 6.04
N ALA A 314 -29.40 13.02 5.13
CA ALA A 314 -29.15 12.97 3.69
C ALA A 314 -28.01 13.93 3.26
N ALA A 315 -27.91 15.11 3.88
CA ALA A 315 -26.80 16.04 3.70
C ALA A 315 -25.44 15.41 4.06
N THR A 316 -25.36 14.71 5.18
CA THR A 316 -24.16 13.98 5.61
C THR A 316 -23.85 12.82 4.66
N GLN A 317 -24.86 12.08 4.22
CA GLN A 317 -24.66 11.00 3.24
C GLN A 317 -24.09 11.51 1.91
N HIS A 318 -24.55 12.68 1.45
CA HIS A 318 -24.03 13.35 0.25
C HIS A 318 -22.58 13.80 0.45
N LEU A 319 -22.30 14.48 1.56
CA LEU A 319 -20.96 14.97 1.90
C LEU A 319 -19.93 13.83 2.02
N LEU A 320 -20.33 12.70 2.61
CA LEU A 320 -19.47 11.52 2.76
C LEU A 320 -19.46 10.62 1.50
N ALA A 321 -20.15 11.02 0.43
CA ALA A 321 -20.26 10.27 -0.81
C ALA A 321 -20.63 8.78 -0.59
N ILE A 322 -21.60 8.54 0.29
CA ILE A 322 -22.07 7.17 0.59
C ILE A 322 -22.65 6.55 -0.67
N ARG A 323 -22.20 5.35 -1.03
CA ARG A 323 -22.75 4.55 -2.12
C ARG A 323 -23.22 3.21 -1.60
N THR A 324 -24.25 2.69 -2.23
CA THR A 324 -24.82 1.39 -1.91
C THR A 324 -24.84 0.48 -3.13
N ALA A 325 -25.03 -0.81 -2.91
CA ALA A 325 -25.38 -1.76 -3.94
C ALA A 325 -26.35 -2.78 -3.35
N ARG A 326 -27.22 -3.33 -4.19
CA ARG A 326 -28.07 -4.45 -3.80
C ARG A 326 -27.21 -5.70 -3.63
N ALA A 327 -27.41 -6.41 -2.53
CA ALA A 327 -26.77 -7.68 -2.27
C ALA A 327 -27.33 -8.76 -3.20
N GLU A 328 -26.56 -9.17 -4.19
CA GLU A 328 -26.92 -10.26 -5.10
C GLU A 328 -26.02 -11.48 -4.87
N GLU A 329 -26.64 -12.65 -4.80
CA GLU A 329 -25.90 -13.91 -4.73
C GLU A 329 -25.31 -14.23 -6.10
N THR A 330 -23.99 -14.25 -6.19
CA THR A 330 -23.26 -14.44 -7.44
C THR A 330 -22.32 -15.63 -7.31
N ARG A 331 -22.00 -16.23 -8.46
CA ARG A 331 -20.95 -17.24 -8.58
C ARG A 331 -19.69 -16.55 -9.03
N ALA A 332 -18.73 -16.41 -8.13
CA ALA A 332 -17.50 -15.71 -8.41
C ALA A 332 -16.33 -16.70 -8.47
N PRO A 333 -15.52 -16.66 -9.53
CA PRO A 333 -14.33 -17.50 -9.62
C PRO A 333 -13.32 -17.04 -8.55
N LYS A 334 -12.70 -17.98 -7.83
CA LYS A 334 -11.62 -17.64 -6.90
C LYS A 334 -10.46 -17.06 -7.69
N THR A 335 -9.96 -15.93 -7.24
CA THR A 335 -8.81 -15.27 -7.84
C THR A 335 -7.67 -15.17 -6.84
N LEU A 336 -6.45 -14.98 -7.34
CA LEU A 336 -5.30 -14.73 -6.50
C LEU A 336 -4.39 -13.73 -7.20
N GLN A 337 -4.01 -12.71 -6.46
CA GLN A 337 -3.03 -11.74 -6.89
C GLN A 337 -1.63 -12.19 -6.46
N LEU A 338 -0.71 -12.18 -7.41
CA LEU A 338 0.70 -12.48 -7.24
C LEU A 338 1.54 -11.31 -7.75
N VAL A 339 2.77 -11.22 -7.24
CA VAL A 339 3.78 -10.30 -7.77
C VAL A 339 4.57 -11.04 -8.84
N GLY A 340 4.72 -10.42 -10.00
CA GLY A 340 5.53 -10.94 -11.09
C GLY A 340 6.51 -9.92 -11.66
N THR A 341 7.43 -10.43 -12.46
CA THR A 341 8.44 -9.65 -13.18
C THR A 341 8.54 -10.16 -14.61
N VAL A 342 8.70 -9.23 -15.55
CA VAL A 342 8.90 -9.57 -16.96
C VAL A 342 10.31 -10.14 -17.14
N ILE A 343 10.41 -11.30 -17.78
CA ILE A 343 11.67 -11.99 -18.11
C ILE A 343 11.73 -12.28 -19.61
N PRO A 344 12.92 -12.43 -20.20
CA PRO A 344 13.01 -12.86 -21.59
C PRO A 344 12.55 -14.32 -21.73
N ASP A 345 11.99 -14.69 -22.89
CA ASP A 345 11.75 -16.10 -23.23
C ASP A 345 13.09 -16.86 -23.19
N PRO A 346 13.24 -17.96 -22.42
CA PRO A 346 14.48 -18.71 -22.34
C PRO A 346 15.04 -19.19 -23.69
N ASN A 347 14.17 -19.37 -24.69
CA ASN A 347 14.53 -19.79 -26.04
C ASN A 347 14.73 -18.63 -27.01
N SER A 348 14.42 -17.39 -26.60
CA SER A 348 14.59 -16.17 -27.41
C SER A 348 15.52 -15.16 -26.71
N PHE A 349 16.49 -15.70 -25.96
CA PHE A 349 17.52 -14.98 -25.25
C PHE A 349 18.91 -15.50 -25.67
N GLY A 350 19.83 -14.58 -25.93
CA GLY A 350 21.19 -14.90 -26.38
C GLY A 350 22.25 -14.24 -25.52
N ARG A 351 23.16 -15.05 -24.95
CA ARG A 351 24.39 -14.56 -24.31
C ARG A 351 25.56 -14.71 -25.26
N VAL A 352 26.30 -13.63 -25.47
CA VAL A 352 27.50 -13.60 -26.29
C VAL A 352 28.70 -13.52 -25.37
N GLN A 353 29.42 -14.64 -25.27
CA GLN A 353 30.62 -14.76 -24.46
C GLN A 353 31.83 -15.03 -25.34
N SER A 354 33.01 -14.63 -24.86
CA SER A 354 34.24 -14.95 -25.55
C SER A 354 34.62 -16.43 -25.37
N GLY A 355 35.04 -17.10 -26.45
CA GLY A 355 35.62 -18.44 -26.36
C GLY A 355 37.06 -18.43 -25.86
N HIS A 356 37.80 -17.36 -26.15
CA HIS A 356 39.24 -17.22 -25.90
C HIS A 356 39.59 -15.87 -25.28
N ALA A 357 40.78 -15.74 -24.69
CA ALA A 357 41.28 -14.43 -24.27
C ALA A 357 41.81 -13.64 -25.48
N GLY A 358 41.65 -12.32 -25.46
CA GLY A 358 42.12 -11.48 -26.56
C GLY A 358 41.67 -10.03 -26.46
N LYS A 359 42.05 -9.24 -27.46
CA LYS A 359 41.71 -7.82 -27.56
C LYS A 359 40.50 -7.63 -28.46
N VAL A 360 39.47 -6.96 -27.97
CA VAL A 360 38.24 -6.72 -28.74
C VAL A 360 38.42 -5.54 -29.69
N VAL A 361 37.94 -5.70 -30.92
CA VAL A 361 37.94 -4.69 -31.98
C VAL A 361 36.51 -4.57 -32.51
N GLY A 362 36.05 -3.34 -32.78
CA GLY A 362 34.71 -3.13 -33.34
C GLY A 362 34.56 -3.73 -34.73
N ALA A 363 33.32 -4.04 -35.13
CA ALA A 363 33.00 -4.35 -36.53
C ALA A 363 33.08 -3.07 -37.41
N GLU A 364 32.81 -3.18 -38.71
CA GLU A 364 32.86 -2.04 -39.64
C GLU A 364 31.97 -0.86 -39.21
N GLY A 365 30.88 -1.14 -38.47
CA GLY A 365 29.97 -0.14 -37.89
C GLY A 365 30.27 0.27 -36.44
N GLY A 366 31.39 -0.17 -35.86
CA GLY A 366 31.72 0.02 -34.45
C GLY A 366 31.22 -1.11 -33.55
N LEU A 367 31.22 -0.88 -32.23
CA LEU A 367 30.67 -1.83 -31.25
C LEU A 367 29.16 -1.58 -31.04
N PRO A 368 28.36 -2.64 -30.88
CA PRO A 368 26.96 -2.52 -30.53
C PRO A 368 26.75 -1.83 -29.18
N PHE A 369 25.68 -1.05 -29.08
CA PHE A 369 25.25 -0.36 -27.86
C PHE A 369 23.88 -0.87 -27.40
N VAL A 370 23.56 -0.67 -26.12
CA VAL A 370 22.28 -1.07 -25.54
C VAL A 370 21.13 -0.38 -26.28
N GLY A 371 20.11 -1.15 -26.67
CA GLY A 371 18.98 -0.69 -27.48
C GLY A 371 19.16 -0.88 -29.00
N MET A 372 20.35 -1.26 -29.46
CA MET A 372 20.58 -1.54 -30.88
C MET A 372 19.89 -2.83 -31.31
N LYS A 373 19.17 -2.80 -32.46
CA LYS A 373 18.61 -3.99 -33.10
C LYS A 373 19.70 -4.75 -33.86
N VAL A 374 19.73 -6.07 -33.70
CA VAL A 374 20.69 -6.97 -34.36
C VAL A 374 19.98 -8.16 -35.00
N LYS A 375 20.55 -8.68 -36.09
CA LYS A 375 20.09 -9.89 -36.77
C LYS A 375 20.89 -11.10 -36.32
N GLN A 376 20.30 -12.29 -36.37
CA GLN A 376 21.03 -13.54 -36.15
C GLN A 376 22.19 -13.68 -37.14
N GLY A 377 23.36 -14.07 -36.64
CA GLY A 377 24.60 -14.18 -37.41
C GLY A 377 25.31 -12.85 -37.70
N GLN A 378 24.75 -11.71 -37.30
CA GLN A 378 25.39 -10.41 -37.47
C GLN A 378 26.68 -10.36 -36.65
N VAL A 379 27.78 -9.91 -37.28
CA VAL A 379 29.05 -9.67 -36.59
C VAL A 379 28.91 -8.44 -35.70
N LEU A 380 29.15 -8.64 -34.40
CA LEU A 380 29.07 -7.63 -33.36
C LEU A 380 30.45 -7.03 -33.08
N ALA A 381 31.48 -7.88 -33.04
CA ALA A 381 32.85 -7.48 -32.79
C ALA A 381 33.81 -8.53 -33.38
N TYR A 382 35.08 -8.18 -33.42
CA TYR A 382 36.17 -9.12 -33.65
C TYR A 382 36.99 -9.26 -32.39
N LEU A 383 37.34 -10.49 -32.03
CA LEU A 383 38.32 -10.79 -31.00
C LEU A 383 39.67 -11.05 -31.66
N GLN A 384 40.63 -10.19 -31.39
CA GLN A 384 42.01 -10.42 -31.81
C GLN A 384 42.73 -11.26 -30.76
N HIS A 385 43.08 -12.50 -31.12
CA HIS A 385 43.81 -13.40 -30.22
C HIS A 385 45.18 -12.81 -29.89
N GLN A 386 45.53 -12.73 -28.61
CA GLN A 386 46.83 -12.25 -28.17
C GLN A 386 47.80 -13.42 -28.07
N LEU A 387 48.32 -13.88 -29.22
CA LEU A 387 49.39 -14.87 -29.26
C LEU A 387 50.75 -14.19 -29.11
N GLU A 388 51.61 -14.74 -28.26
CA GLU A 388 53.03 -14.34 -28.20
C GLU A 388 53.70 -14.59 -29.56
N ALA A 389 54.56 -13.67 -29.99
CA ALA A 389 55.23 -13.74 -31.29
C ALA A 389 55.96 -15.08 -31.52
N TYR A 390 56.54 -15.65 -30.45
CA TYR A 390 57.20 -16.96 -30.47
C TYR A 390 56.22 -18.11 -30.77
N ASN A 391 55.07 -18.15 -30.08
CA ASN A 391 54.05 -19.18 -30.27
C ASN A 391 53.42 -19.09 -31.67
N LYS A 392 53.22 -17.87 -32.18
CA LYS A 392 52.75 -17.65 -33.58
C LYS A 392 53.75 -18.23 -34.59
N GLY A 393 55.04 -17.97 -34.41
CA GLY A 393 56.09 -18.51 -35.28
C GLY A 393 56.13 -20.05 -35.31
N ASN A 394 56.00 -20.68 -34.14
CA ASN A 394 55.97 -22.15 -34.04
C ASN A 394 54.75 -22.75 -34.74
N LEU A 395 53.56 -22.18 -34.55
CA LEU A 395 52.34 -22.64 -35.23
C LEU A 395 52.43 -22.45 -36.75
N GLN A 396 53.01 -21.35 -37.22
CA GLN A 396 53.25 -21.14 -38.65
C GLN A 396 54.22 -22.17 -39.24
N ALA A 397 55.30 -22.49 -38.52
CA ALA A 397 56.27 -23.51 -38.93
C ALA A 397 55.64 -24.91 -38.99
N GLU A 398 54.83 -25.29 -38.00
CA GLU A 398 54.14 -26.59 -37.97
C GLU A 398 53.11 -26.70 -39.11
N ILE A 399 52.34 -25.64 -39.38
CA ILE A 399 51.42 -25.60 -40.51
C ILE A 399 52.18 -25.75 -41.84
N ALA A 400 53.29 -25.01 -42.02
CA ALA A 400 54.11 -25.09 -43.23
C ALA A 400 54.71 -26.50 -43.43
N GLU A 401 55.14 -27.17 -42.35
CA GLU A 401 55.63 -28.55 -42.40
C GLU A 401 54.52 -29.53 -42.82
N LEU A 402 53.32 -29.39 -42.25
CA LEU A 402 52.17 -30.21 -42.64
C LEU A 402 51.80 -29.99 -44.11
N GLU A 403 51.87 -28.75 -44.62
CA GLU A 403 51.59 -28.44 -46.01
C GLU A 403 52.63 -29.05 -46.96
N ALA A 404 53.92 -28.98 -46.61
CA ALA A 404 54.97 -29.65 -47.38
C ALA A 404 54.76 -31.18 -47.43
N ARG A 405 54.34 -31.80 -46.32
CA ARG A 405 54.02 -33.24 -46.27
C ARG A 405 52.78 -33.60 -47.10
N ILE A 406 51.74 -32.77 -47.06
CA ILE A 406 50.54 -32.94 -47.90
C ILE A 406 50.95 -32.90 -49.37
N ALA A 407 51.71 -31.88 -49.79
CA ALA A 407 52.16 -31.73 -51.17
C ALA A 407 53.00 -32.92 -51.66
N LEU A 408 53.91 -33.43 -50.80
CA LEU A 408 54.73 -34.61 -51.13
C LEU A 408 53.87 -35.86 -51.34
N GLN A 409 52.88 -36.09 -50.48
CA GLN A 409 52.00 -37.25 -50.59
C GLN A 409 51.03 -37.12 -51.77
N GLU A 410 50.56 -35.91 -52.08
CA GLU A 410 49.76 -35.65 -53.28
C GLU A 410 50.55 -35.92 -54.57
N ALA A 411 51.82 -35.50 -54.64
CA ALA A 411 52.69 -35.81 -55.77
C ALA A 411 52.96 -37.33 -55.90
N LYS A 412 53.06 -38.04 -54.77
CA LYS A 412 53.18 -39.51 -54.75
C LYS A 412 51.90 -40.18 -55.25
N LEU A 413 50.74 -39.73 -54.79
CA LEU A 413 49.43 -40.20 -55.25
C LEU A 413 49.26 -39.97 -56.76
N ALA A 414 49.63 -38.80 -57.27
CA ALA A 414 49.57 -38.50 -58.70
C ALA A 414 50.41 -39.48 -59.54
N ARG A 415 51.61 -39.85 -59.07
CA ARG A 415 52.44 -40.87 -59.72
C ARG A 415 51.81 -42.25 -59.70
N TYR A 416 51.16 -42.66 -58.60
CA TYR A 416 50.45 -43.94 -58.53
C TYR A 416 49.26 -44.01 -59.49
N LEU A 417 48.51 -42.91 -59.61
CA LEU A 417 47.39 -42.82 -60.54
C LEU A 417 47.83 -42.85 -62.01
N ALA A 418 49.05 -42.38 -62.33
CA ALA A 418 49.62 -42.44 -63.66
C ALA A 418 50.12 -43.85 -64.08
N ALA A 419 50.26 -44.79 -63.14
CA ALA A 419 50.73 -46.15 -63.39
C ALA A 419 49.82 -47.24 -62.76
N PRO A 420 48.53 -47.32 -63.16
CA PRO A 420 47.51 -48.11 -62.48
C PRO A 420 47.70 -49.64 -62.54
N LEU A 421 48.46 -50.15 -63.52
CA LEU A 421 48.74 -51.59 -63.67
C LEU A 421 49.93 -52.07 -62.82
N ALA A 422 50.74 -51.15 -62.29
CA ALA A 422 51.96 -51.48 -61.54
C ALA A 422 51.81 -51.33 -60.02
N ILE A 423 50.78 -50.60 -59.55
CA ILE A 423 50.59 -50.27 -58.13
C ILE A 423 49.30 -50.90 -57.62
N PRO A 424 49.35 -51.68 -56.51
CA PRO A 424 48.15 -52.24 -55.90
C PRO A 424 47.15 -51.16 -55.44
N PRO A 425 45.83 -51.34 -55.62
CA PRO A 425 44.80 -50.39 -55.18
C PRO A 425 44.91 -50.02 -53.70
N ILE A 426 45.30 -50.97 -52.84
CA ILE A 426 45.48 -50.73 -51.40
C ILE A 426 46.52 -49.63 -51.11
N ARG A 427 47.57 -49.49 -51.94
CA ARG A 427 48.57 -48.42 -51.78
C ARG A 427 47.99 -47.04 -52.09
N ILE A 428 47.06 -46.96 -53.03
CA ILE A 428 46.36 -45.72 -53.39
C ILE A 428 45.45 -45.31 -52.22
N ASP A 429 44.71 -46.26 -51.66
CA ASP A 429 43.80 -46.00 -50.54
C ASP A 429 44.55 -45.63 -49.25
N GLU A 430 45.66 -46.32 -48.94
CA GLU A 430 46.58 -45.94 -47.84
C GLU A 430 47.06 -44.49 -48.00
N THR A 431 47.55 -44.12 -49.19
CA THR A 431 48.07 -42.76 -49.45
C THR A 431 46.98 -41.69 -49.36
N LYS A 432 45.76 -41.99 -49.85
CA LYS A 432 44.60 -41.09 -49.68
C LYS A 432 44.25 -40.91 -48.20
N GLY A 433 44.30 -41.99 -47.42
CA GLY A 433 44.11 -41.95 -45.97
C GLY A 433 45.13 -41.06 -45.27
N GLU A 434 46.41 -41.18 -45.64
CA GLU A 434 47.50 -40.33 -45.11
C GLU A 434 47.28 -38.84 -45.44
N ILE A 435 46.95 -38.51 -46.70
CA ILE A 435 46.65 -37.13 -47.11
C ILE A 435 45.49 -36.57 -46.30
N GLN A 436 44.42 -37.36 -46.12
CA GLN A 436 43.26 -36.92 -45.36
C GLN A 436 43.58 -36.70 -43.88
N ALA A 437 44.39 -37.58 -43.27
CA ALA A 437 44.85 -37.42 -41.89
C ALA A 437 45.68 -36.12 -41.72
N LEU A 438 46.61 -35.86 -42.65
CA LEU A 438 47.40 -34.63 -42.65
C LEU A 438 46.53 -33.38 -42.84
N ARG A 439 45.57 -33.40 -43.76
CA ARG A 439 44.62 -32.30 -43.98
C ARG A 439 43.74 -32.06 -42.75
N ASN A 440 43.32 -33.11 -42.05
CA ASN A 440 42.58 -33.00 -40.79
C ASN A 440 43.44 -32.32 -39.71
N ARG A 441 44.69 -32.74 -39.55
CA ARG A 441 45.65 -32.13 -38.62
C ARG A 441 45.85 -30.64 -38.90
N ARG A 442 46.07 -30.26 -40.17
CA ARG A 442 46.22 -28.85 -40.57
C ARG A 442 44.97 -28.03 -40.23
N ARG A 443 43.77 -28.56 -40.54
CA ARG A 443 42.50 -27.89 -40.25
C ARG A 443 42.28 -27.66 -38.75
N GLN A 444 42.86 -28.49 -37.87
CA GLN A 444 42.78 -28.29 -36.42
C GLN A 444 43.67 -27.15 -35.93
N LEU A 445 44.81 -26.90 -36.57
CA LEU A 445 45.77 -25.85 -36.17
C LEU A 445 45.47 -24.48 -36.79
N THR A 446 44.78 -24.44 -37.93
CA THR A 446 44.54 -23.19 -38.68
C THR A 446 43.69 -22.15 -37.92
N PRO A 447 42.59 -22.50 -37.20
CA PRO A 447 41.78 -21.52 -36.47
C PRO A 447 42.55 -20.79 -35.37
N THR A 448 43.52 -21.46 -34.73
CA THR A 448 44.38 -20.88 -33.69
C THR A 448 45.30 -19.78 -34.24
N LEU A 449 45.55 -19.78 -35.56
CA LEU A 449 46.33 -18.74 -36.23
C LEU A 449 45.47 -17.57 -36.71
N ALA A 450 44.14 -17.68 -36.68
CA ALA A 450 43.26 -16.61 -37.13
C ALA A 450 43.47 -15.37 -36.27
N GLU A 451 43.98 -14.29 -36.87
CA GLU A 451 44.28 -13.06 -36.13
C GLU A 451 43.02 -12.40 -35.56
N LYS A 452 41.85 -12.72 -36.10
CA LYS A 452 40.55 -12.17 -35.69
C LYS A 452 39.49 -13.26 -35.72
N GLU A 453 38.86 -13.49 -34.57
CA GLU A 453 37.67 -14.33 -34.41
C GLU A 453 36.42 -13.43 -34.47
N ALA A 454 35.42 -13.78 -35.29
CA ALA A 454 34.20 -13.00 -35.41
C ALA A 454 33.22 -13.37 -34.29
N ILE A 455 32.87 -12.40 -33.45
CA ILE A 455 31.85 -12.54 -32.41
C ILE A 455 30.50 -12.16 -33.02
N GLN A 456 29.59 -13.13 -33.13
CA GLN A 456 28.32 -12.99 -33.84
C GLN A 456 27.11 -13.07 -32.89
N ALA A 457 26.01 -12.45 -33.29
CA ALA A 457 24.73 -12.54 -32.60
C ALA A 457 24.10 -13.95 -32.77
N PRO A 458 23.82 -14.69 -31.68
CA PRO A 458 23.22 -16.02 -31.77
C PRO A 458 21.74 -16.00 -32.17
N ILE A 459 21.05 -14.88 -31.94
CA ILE A 459 19.63 -14.65 -32.26
C ILE A 459 19.42 -13.24 -32.81
N ALA A 460 18.27 -13.01 -33.44
CA ALA A 460 17.81 -11.66 -33.76
C ALA A 460 17.12 -11.04 -32.54
N GLY A 461 17.30 -9.74 -32.32
CA GLY A 461 16.71 -9.06 -31.17
C GLY A 461 17.31 -7.68 -30.91
N ILE A 462 17.20 -7.22 -29.67
CA ILE A 462 17.76 -5.97 -29.17
C ILE A 462 18.91 -6.28 -28.21
N VAL A 463 20.02 -5.56 -28.31
CA VAL A 463 21.12 -5.63 -27.35
C VAL A 463 20.62 -5.05 -26.02
N SER A 464 20.41 -5.90 -25.02
CA SER A 464 19.98 -5.52 -23.67
C SER A 464 21.15 -5.14 -22.77
N LEU A 465 22.34 -5.67 -23.06
CA LEU A 465 23.56 -5.42 -22.29
C LEU A 465 24.75 -5.42 -23.25
N ALA A 466 25.69 -4.49 -23.03
CA ALA A 466 26.94 -4.37 -23.75
C ALA A 466 28.06 -4.02 -22.77
N ASN A 467 28.85 -5.02 -22.37
CA ASN A 467 29.91 -4.91 -21.35
C ASN A 467 31.31 -4.92 -21.98
N VAL A 468 31.48 -4.27 -23.12
CA VAL A 468 32.77 -4.27 -23.82
C VAL A 468 33.06 -2.94 -24.50
N VAL A 469 34.33 -2.54 -24.45
CA VAL A 469 34.85 -1.32 -25.08
C VAL A 469 35.87 -1.69 -26.16
N SER A 470 35.99 -0.87 -27.20
CA SER A 470 36.92 -1.14 -28.29
C SER A 470 38.36 -1.03 -27.79
N GLY A 471 39.17 -2.04 -28.08
CA GLY A 471 40.54 -2.16 -27.61
C GLY A 471 40.69 -2.77 -26.21
N GLN A 472 39.60 -3.13 -25.53
CA GLN A 472 39.64 -3.82 -24.25
C GLN A 472 40.21 -5.23 -24.41
N SER A 473 41.08 -5.64 -23.49
CA SER A 473 41.50 -7.03 -23.36
C SER A 473 40.50 -7.77 -22.48
N ILE A 474 40.03 -8.92 -22.95
CA ILE A 474 39.05 -9.76 -22.28
C ILE A 474 39.58 -11.17 -22.07
N ASP A 475 39.01 -11.86 -21.10
CA ASP A 475 39.30 -13.27 -20.84
C ASP A 475 38.30 -14.22 -21.51
N ALA A 476 38.62 -15.51 -21.52
CA ALA A 476 37.69 -16.54 -21.94
C ALA A 476 36.46 -16.56 -21.01
N ARG A 477 35.27 -16.79 -21.60
CA ARG A 477 33.94 -16.82 -20.96
C ARG A 477 33.43 -15.46 -20.47
N GLU A 478 34.14 -14.37 -20.72
CA GLU A 478 33.67 -13.03 -20.40
C GLU A 478 32.40 -12.70 -21.20
N LEU A 479 31.37 -12.17 -20.53
CA LEU A 479 30.10 -11.80 -21.15
C LEU A 479 30.22 -10.44 -21.82
N LEU A 480 30.08 -10.43 -23.14
CA LEU A 480 30.23 -9.22 -23.95
C LEU A 480 28.89 -8.56 -24.23
N PHE A 481 27.90 -9.36 -24.65
CA PHE A 481 26.58 -8.86 -25.00
C PHE A 481 25.47 -9.80 -24.51
N GLU A 482 24.33 -9.23 -24.16
CA GLU A 482 23.07 -9.97 -24.05
C GLU A 482 22.08 -9.44 -25.10
N ILE A 483 21.43 -10.34 -25.81
CA ILE A 483 20.45 -10.04 -26.85
C ILE A 483 19.12 -10.65 -26.43
N VAL A 484 18.06 -9.84 -26.48
CA VAL A 484 16.70 -10.22 -26.10
C VAL A 484 15.76 -9.96 -27.28
N ASP A 485 14.88 -10.91 -27.59
CA ASP A 485 13.75 -10.66 -28.49
C ASP A 485 12.59 -9.97 -27.71
N PRO A 486 12.28 -8.69 -27.97
CA PRO A 486 11.20 -7.99 -27.28
C PRO A 486 9.80 -8.52 -27.64
N GLY A 487 9.65 -9.27 -28.74
CA GLY A 487 8.39 -9.87 -29.15
C GLY A 487 8.07 -11.17 -28.43
N ARG A 488 9.01 -11.72 -27.66
CA ARG A 488 8.88 -12.99 -26.96
C ARG A 488 9.33 -12.84 -25.52
N LEU A 489 8.43 -12.32 -24.71
CA LEU A 489 8.63 -12.08 -23.28
C LEU A 489 7.73 -12.99 -22.45
N TRP A 490 8.21 -13.34 -21.27
CA TRP A 490 7.54 -14.18 -20.29
C TRP A 490 7.39 -13.38 -18.98
N ILE A 491 6.60 -13.91 -18.06
CA ILE A 491 6.44 -13.37 -16.71
C ILE A 491 6.78 -14.46 -15.72
N GLU A 492 7.73 -14.17 -14.82
CA GLU A 492 7.99 -14.98 -13.65
C GLU A 492 7.24 -14.36 -12.47
N ALA A 493 6.26 -15.09 -11.92
CA ALA A 493 5.51 -14.69 -10.73
C ALA A 493 5.86 -15.56 -9.53
N ILE A 494 5.73 -15.02 -8.32
CA ILE A 494 6.14 -15.72 -7.10
C ILE A 494 4.90 -16.11 -6.28
N GLY A 495 4.69 -17.41 -6.10
CA GLY A 495 3.55 -17.97 -5.36
C GLY A 495 3.94 -18.60 -4.02
N HIS A 496 3.32 -18.15 -2.93
CA HIS A 496 3.61 -18.62 -1.56
C HIS A 496 2.73 -19.78 -1.08
N LYS A 497 1.68 -20.13 -1.83
CA LYS A 497 0.72 -21.18 -1.45
C LYS A 497 0.96 -22.45 -2.29
N PRO A 498 0.80 -23.65 -1.72
CA PRO A 498 0.76 -24.89 -2.51
C PRO A 498 -0.53 -24.96 -3.34
N GLY A 499 -0.49 -25.65 -4.49
CA GLY A 499 -1.68 -25.96 -5.30
C GLY A 499 -2.26 -24.80 -6.13
N LEU A 500 -1.52 -23.71 -6.31
CA LEU A 500 -1.97 -22.52 -7.04
C LEU A 500 -2.36 -22.77 -8.50
N THR A 501 -1.83 -23.84 -9.09
CA THR A 501 -1.98 -24.15 -10.52
C THR A 501 -2.90 -25.33 -10.79
N THR A 502 -3.39 -26.02 -9.77
CA THR A 502 -4.18 -27.26 -9.93
C THR A 502 -5.52 -27.04 -10.64
N ASN A 503 -6.12 -25.87 -10.46
CA ASN A 503 -7.41 -25.50 -11.04
C ASN A 503 -7.32 -24.13 -11.72
N LEU A 504 -6.24 -23.85 -12.44
CA LEU A 504 -6.04 -22.55 -13.10
C LEU A 504 -6.85 -22.48 -14.39
N LYS A 505 -7.85 -21.57 -14.45
CA LYS A 505 -8.69 -21.35 -15.62
C LYS A 505 -8.12 -20.28 -16.54
N ARG A 506 -7.65 -19.18 -15.94
CA ARG A 506 -7.18 -17.98 -16.65
C ARG A 506 -6.08 -17.30 -15.85
N ALA A 507 -5.08 -16.75 -16.53
CA ALA A 507 -4.07 -15.91 -15.93
C ALA A 507 -3.94 -14.62 -16.74
N VAL A 508 -3.83 -13.49 -16.05
CA VAL A 508 -3.60 -12.17 -16.67
C VAL A 508 -2.54 -11.41 -15.87
N ALA A 509 -1.78 -10.55 -16.53
CA ALA A 509 -0.91 -9.59 -15.87
C ALA A 509 -1.43 -8.18 -16.09
N ILE A 510 -1.33 -7.33 -15.07
CA ILE A 510 -1.62 -5.91 -15.13
C ILE A 510 -0.32 -5.16 -14.91
N THR A 511 0.07 -4.32 -15.88
CA THR A 511 1.23 -3.44 -15.74
C THR A 511 0.91 -2.24 -14.85
N ASN A 512 1.93 -1.53 -14.38
CA ASN A 512 1.73 -0.29 -13.61
C ASN A 512 0.98 0.80 -14.40
N ALA A 513 0.99 0.74 -15.73
CA ALA A 513 0.23 1.65 -16.59
C ALA A 513 -1.25 1.24 -16.74
N GLY A 514 -1.69 0.16 -16.08
CA GLY A 514 -3.06 -0.37 -16.15
C GLY A 514 -3.34 -1.24 -17.38
N GLN A 515 -2.32 -1.58 -18.18
CA GLN A 515 -2.49 -2.46 -19.34
C GLN A 515 -2.61 -3.91 -18.91
N GLU A 516 -3.65 -4.60 -19.39
CA GLU A 516 -3.88 -6.03 -19.18
C GLU A 516 -3.17 -6.86 -20.26
N LEU A 517 -2.51 -7.94 -19.85
CA LEU A 517 -1.75 -8.88 -20.67
C LEU A 517 -2.27 -10.30 -20.43
N SER A 518 -2.62 -11.01 -21.50
CA SER A 518 -3.09 -12.39 -21.48
C SER A 518 -1.93 -13.36 -21.31
N LEU A 519 -2.03 -14.22 -20.30
CA LEU A 519 -0.97 -15.15 -19.92
C LEU A 519 -1.38 -16.61 -20.13
N GLU A 520 -0.45 -17.37 -20.70
CA GLU A 520 -0.51 -18.82 -20.75
C GLU A 520 0.44 -19.40 -19.70
N PHE A 521 -0.05 -20.32 -18.87
CA PHE A 521 0.79 -20.96 -17.86
C PHE A 521 1.79 -21.93 -18.50
N ALA A 522 3.08 -21.66 -18.33
CA ALA A 522 4.16 -22.45 -18.90
C ALA A 522 4.71 -23.50 -17.94
N GLY A 523 4.80 -23.20 -16.64
CA GLY A 523 5.29 -24.17 -15.66
C GLY A 523 5.49 -23.64 -14.23
N LEU A 524 5.61 -24.59 -13.29
CA LEU A 524 5.88 -24.34 -11.87
C LEU A 524 7.31 -24.80 -11.55
N GLY A 525 8.13 -23.91 -10.99
CA GLY A 525 9.43 -24.26 -10.45
C GLY A 525 9.30 -25.04 -9.14
N LEU A 526 9.99 -26.18 -9.05
CA LEU A 526 10.03 -27.01 -7.84
C LEU A 526 11.06 -26.52 -6.81
N SER A 527 11.99 -25.68 -7.24
CA SER A 527 12.94 -25.00 -6.35
C SER A 527 12.34 -23.68 -5.87
N LEU A 528 12.34 -23.48 -4.56
CA LEU A 528 11.81 -22.26 -3.95
C LEU A 528 12.82 -21.12 -4.11
N LYS A 529 12.40 -20.01 -4.72
CA LYS A 529 13.10 -18.73 -4.67
C LYS A 529 12.46 -17.90 -3.57
N GLN A 530 13.25 -17.45 -2.59
CA GLN A 530 12.74 -16.63 -1.47
C GLN A 530 11.52 -17.27 -0.75
N GLN A 531 11.60 -18.59 -0.48
CA GLN A 531 10.53 -19.39 0.16
C GLN A 531 9.23 -19.53 -0.66
N ALA A 532 9.23 -19.19 -1.94
CA ALA A 532 8.07 -19.30 -2.81
C ALA A 532 8.41 -19.96 -4.15
N ALA A 533 7.43 -20.66 -4.71
CA ALA A 533 7.60 -21.37 -5.97
C ALA A 533 7.46 -20.37 -7.13
N PRO A 534 8.46 -20.25 -8.02
CA PRO A 534 8.35 -19.40 -9.20
C PRO A 534 7.40 -20.05 -10.22
N LEU A 535 6.46 -19.26 -10.71
CA LEU A 535 5.49 -19.61 -11.73
C LEU A 535 5.88 -18.90 -13.01
N SER A 536 6.05 -19.65 -14.10
CA SER A 536 6.40 -19.10 -15.41
C SER A 536 5.15 -19.00 -16.28
N PHE A 537 4.96 -17.84 -16.89
CA PHE A 537 3.87 -17.56 -17.81
C PHE A 537 4.40 -17.01 -19.13
N ARG A 538 3.88 -17.51 -20.24
CA ARG A 538 4.14 -16.96 -21.57
C ARG A 538 3.14 -15.84 -21.84
N ILE A 539 3.63 -14.69 -22.34
CA ILE A 539 2.76 -13.60 -22.78
C ILE A 539 2.25 -13.96 -24.17
N THR A 540 0.94 -13.94 -24.35
CA THR A 540 0.29 -14.27 -25.63
C THR A 540 0.01 -13.04 -26.49
N ASP A 541 -0.14 -11.88 -25.86
CA ASP A 541 -0.35 -10.60 -26.54
C ASP A 541 0.97 -10.05 -27.11
N THR A 542 0.89 -9.40 -28.27
CA THR A 542 2.01 -8.61 -28.80
C THR A 542 1.91 -7.20 -28.25
N VAL A 543 2.84 -6.84 -27.36
CA VAL A 543 2.80 -5.54 -26.68
C VAL A 543 4.12 -4.80 -26.85
N GLU A 544 4.01 -3.59 -27.39
CA GLU A 544 5.13 -2.66 -27.48
C GLU A 544 5.37 -1.95 -26.14
N GLY A 545 6.63 -1.66 -25.82
CA GLY A 545 7.00 -0.91 -24.62
C GLY A 545 7.18 -1.72 -23.35
N LEU A 546 7.00 -3.05 -23.38
CA LEU A 546 7.31 -3.91 -22.25
C LEU A 546 8.83 -4.09 -22.10
N SER A 547 9.35 -3.90 -20.89
CA SER A 547 10.78 -4.02 -20.60
C SER A 547 11.09 -5.21 -19.70
N VAL A 548 12.20 -5.90 -19.94
CA VAL A 548 12.70 -6.95 -19.03
C VAL A 548 12.97 -6.34 -17.64
N GLY A 549 12.61 -7.07 -16.60
CA GLY A 549 12.72 -6.64 -15.20
C GLY A 549 11.56 -5.76 -14.73
N GLN A 550 10.64 -5.37 -15.61
CA GLN A 550 9.48 -4.58 -15.23
C GLN A 550 8.58 -5.36 -14.25
N PRO A 551 8.17 -4.76 -13.11
CA PRO A 551 7.23 -5.39 -12.20
C PRO A 551 5.81 -5.36 -12.77
N VAL A 552 5.06 -6.44 -12.50
CA VAL A 552 3.68 -6.62 -12.94
C VAL A 552 2.88 -7.31 -11.84
N THR A 553 1.57 -7.04 -11.81
CA THR A 553 0.64 -7.76 -10.96
C THR A 553 0.03 -8.91 -11.74
N VAL A 554 0.22 -10.15 -11.30
CA VAL A 554 -0.36 -11.33 -11.95
C VAL A 554 -1.64 -11.74 -11.21
N ILE A 555 -2.75 -11.84 -11.92
CA ILE A 555 -4.03 -12.32 -11.39
C ILE A 555 -4.27 -13.71 -11.96
N LEU A 556 -4.27 -14.70 -11.06
CA LEU A 556 -4.66 -16.07 -11.36
C LEU A 556 -6.14 -16.24 -11.05
N GLN A 557 -6.90 -16.77 -12.00
CA GLN A 557 -8.30 -17.11 -11.83
C GLN A 557 -8.47 -18.62 -11.85
N SER A 558 -9.08 -19.14 -10.79
CA SER A 558 -9.35 -20.56 -10.65
C SER A 558 -10.65 -20.96 -11.34
N GLU A 559 -10.76 -22.24 -11.70
CA GLU A 559 -12.00 -22.92 -12.06
C GLU A 559 -12.93 -23.09 -10.86
N LEU A 560 -12.39 -23.05 -9.63
CA LEU A 560 -13.20 -23.11 -8.42
C LEU A 560 -14.00 -21.82 -8.27
N GLU A 561 -15.33 -21.97 -8.24
CA GLU A 561 -16.26 -20.89 -7.96
C GLU A 561 -16.67 -20.91 -6.49
N VAL A 562 -16.88 -19.71 -5.94
CA VAL A 562 -17.55 -19.52 -4.65
C VAL A 562 -18.90 -18.88 -4.92
N ILE A 563 -19.91 -19.42 -4.26
CA ILE A 563 -21.24 -18.85 -4.25
C ILE A 563 -21.35 -17.94 -3.02
N GLY A 564 -21.75 -16.70 -3.25
CA GLY A 564 -21.94 -15.72 -2.18
C GLY A 564 -22.19 -14.31 -2.71
N ILE A 565 -22.27 -13.33 -1.83
CA ILE A 565 -22.48 -11.93 -2.22
C ILE A 565 -21.11 -11.27 -2.39
N VAL A 566 -20.78 -10.82 -3.60
CA VAL A 566 -19.49 -10.16 -3.86
C VAL A 566 -19.63 -8.67 -3.58
N LEU A 567 -18.75 -8.15 -2.72
CA LEU A 567 -18.69 -6.73 -2.37
C LEU A 567 -17.26 -6.21 -2.52
N PRO A 568 -17.08 -4.90 -2.73
CA PRO A 568 -15.79 -4.26 -2.55
C PRO A 568 -15.24 -4.52 -1.13
N SER A 569 -13.93 -4.66 -0.99
CA SER A 569 -13.30 -4.81 0.32
C SER A 569 -13.54 -3.59 1.23
N SER A 570 -13.77 -2.41 0.63
CA SER A 570 -14.16 -1.17 1.32
C SER A 570 -15.52 -1.23 2.02
N SER A 571 -16.39 -2.19 1.69
CA SER A 571 -17.65 -2.42 2.41
C SER A 571 -17.46 -3.00 3.81
N ILE A 572 -16.34 -3.68 4.05
CA ILE A 572 -16.09 -4.37 5.31
C ILE A 572 -15.48 -3.40 6.33
N VAL A 573 -16.11 -3.32 7.49
CA VAL A 573 -15.60 -2.58 8.65
C VAL A 573 -15.36 -3.49 9.83
N ARG A 574 -14.50 -3.06 10.75
CA ARG A 574 -14.33 -3.69 12.07
C ARG A 574 -15.14 -2.92 13.10
N MET A 575 -16.07 -3.62 13.73
CA MET A 575 -16.89 -3.05 14.81
C MET A 575 -16.05 -2.93 16.09
N GLY A 576 -16.55 -2.19 17.08
CA GLY A 576 -15.90 -2.10 18.40
C GLY A 576 -15.72 -3.46 19.10
N SER A 577 -16.52 -4.47 18.74
CA SER A 577 -16.36 -5.86 19.20
C SER A 577 -15.20 -6.62 18.54
N GLY A 578 -14.53 -6.04 17.54
CA GLY A 578 -13.51 -6.69 16.72
C GLY A 578 -14.06 -7.57 15.59
N LEU A 579 -15.37 -7.82 15.55
CA LEU A 579 -16.03 -8.58 14.48
C LEU A 579 -16.10 -7.77 13.18
N SER A 580 -16.03 -8.47 12.05
CA SER A 580 -16.22 -7.89 10.72
C SER A 580 -17.70 -7.67 10.45
N ALA A 581 -18.07 -6.48 9.97
CA ALA A 581 -19.44 -6.15 9.63
C ALA A 581 -19.51 -5.34 8.33
N VAL A 582 -20.72 -5.26 7.76
CA VAL A 582 -21.10 -4.33 6.70
C VAL A 582 -22.22 -3.42 7.20
N TRP A 583 -22.31 -2.21 6.65
CA TRP A 583 -23.45 -1.34 6.88
C TRP A 583 -24.53 -1.61 5.84
N VAL A 584 -25.76 -1.83 6.29
CA VAL A 584 -26.94 -2.01 5.43
C VAL A 584 -27.83 -0.78 5.57
N LYS A 585 -28.20 -0.17 4.45
CA LYS A 585 -29.14 0.94 4.41
C LYS A 585 -30.57 0.40 4.42
N ARG A 586 -31.25 0.52 5.55
CA ARG A 586 -32.63 0.05 5.73
C ARG A 586 -33.61 1.11 5.25
N ASP A 587 -33.48 2.31 5.80
CA ASP A 587 -34.32 3.46 5.48
C ASP A 587 -33.46 4.59 4.88
N PRO A 588 -34.06 5.61 4.26
CA PRO A 588 -33.33 6.69 3.59
C PRO A 588 -32.26 7.37 4.46
N GLU A 589 -32.45 7.43 5.78
CA GLU A 589 -31.51 8.02 6.75
C GLU A 589 -31.08 7.05 7.87
N ARG A 590 -31.37 5.74 7.73
CA ARG A 590 -31.07 4.74 8.79
C ARG A 590 -30.22 3.58 8.26
N PHE A 591 -29.11 3.34 8.95
CA PHE A 591 -28.14 2.29 8.62
C PHE A 591 -27.97 1.31 9.78
N GLU A 592 -27.97 0.01 9.48
CA GLU A 592 -27.82 -1.05 10.47
C GLU A 592 -26.55 -1.87 10.23
N PRO A 593 -25.81 -2.26 11.28
CA PRO A 593 -24.62 -3.08 11.13
C PRO A 593 -25.00 -4.57 11.05
N TYR A 594 -24.43 -5.28 10.08
CA TYR A 594 -24.57 -6.74 9.94
C TYR A 594 -23.21 -7.41 10.05
N THR A 595 -23.03 -8.28 11.05
CA THR A 595 -21.82 -9.10 11.18
C THR A 595 -21.77 -10.13 10.05
N VAL A 596 -20.63 -10.21 9.36
CA VAL A 596 -20.46 -11.07 8.19
C VAL A 596 -19.23 -11.96 8.31
N ARG A 597 -19.31 -13.15 7.70
CA ARG A 597 -18.15 -13.99 7.40
C ARG A 597 -17.83 -13.85 5.92
N PHE A 598 -16.58 -13.55 5.59
CA PHE A 598 -16.15 -13.33 4.22
C PHE A 598 -14.80 -13.98 3.93
N GLU A 599 -14.53 -14.22 2.65
CA GLU A 599 -13.21 -14.58 2.12
C GLU A 599 -12.74 -13.52 1.12
N PRO A 600 -11.44 -13.17 1.07
CA PRO A 600 -10.90 -12.33 0.00
C PRO A 600 -11.02 -13.02 -1.36
N LEU A 601 -11.40 -12.27 -2.40
CA LEU A 601 -11.52 -12.79 -3.77
C LEU A 601 -10.29 -12.42 -4.61
N ASP A 602 -9.91 -11.16 -4.73
CA ASP A 602 -8.79 -10.67 -5.58
C ASP A 602 -7.99 -9.52 -4.94
N GLY A 603 -8.21 -9.21 -3.66
CA GLY A 603 -7.57 -8.08 -2.98
C GLY A 603 -8.34 -6.76 -3.07
N GLN A 604 -9.19 -6.58 -4.09
CA GLN A 604 -10.12 -5.44 -4.16
C GLN A 604 -11.55 -5.81 -3.78
N ARG A 605 -11.93 -7.07 -3.99
CA ARG A 605 -13.25 -7.61 -3.70
C ARG A 605 -13.17 -8.74 -2.68
N VAL A 606 -14.27 -8.93 -1.99
CA VAL A 606 -14.51 -10.01 -1.02
C VAL A 606 -15.80 -10.72 -1.38
N VAL A 607 -15.88 -12.00 -1.02
CA VAL A 607 -17.13 -12.77 -1.10
C VAL A 607 -17.66 -12.99 0.30
N ILE A 608 -18.90 -12.55 0.55
CA ILE A 608 -19.63 -12.79 1.79
C ILE A 608 -20.22 -14.20 1.74
N LEU A 609 -19.81 -15.03 2.70
CA LEU A 609 -20.24 -16.42 2.83
C LEU A 609 -21.44 -16.59 3.78
N ALA A 610 -21.62 -15.66 4.73
CA ALA A 610 -22.71 -15.69 5.69
C ALA A 610 -22.92 -14.32 6.37
N GLY A 611 -24.12 -14.10 6.91
CA GLY A 611 -24.47 -12.94 7.72
C GLY A 611 -25.24 -11.84 6.96
N LEU A 612 -25.36 -11.96 5.63
CA LEU A 612 -26.07 -11.03 4.78
C LEU A 612 -27.11 -11.80 3.95
N LYS A 613 -28.30 -11.24 3.79
CA LYS A 613 -29.36 -11.81 2.93
C LYS A 613 -29.32 -11.14 1.54
N PRO A 614 -29.76 -11.84 0.48
CA PRO A 614 -30.01 -11.20 -0.80
C PRO A 614 -30.96 -10.00 -0.66
N ASP A 615 -30.86 -9.06 -1.59
CA ASP A 615 -31.69 -7.86 -1.73
C ASP A 615 -31.50 -6.76 -0.67
N MET A 616 -30.60 -6.97 0.30
CA MET A 616 -30.20 -5.93 1.23
C MET A 616 -29.34 -4.87 0.52
N ARG A 617 -29.61 -3.57 0.75
CA ARG A 617 -28.78 -2.48 0.22
C ARG A 617 -27.55 -2.29 1.11
N VAL A 618 -26.39 -2.74 0.65
CA VAL A 618 -25.14 -2.69 1.39
C VAL A 618 -24.34 -1.47 1.00
N VAL A 619 -23.70 -0.82 1.96
CA VAL A 619 -22.79 0.30 1.71
C VAL A 619 -21.50 -0.20 1.05
N THR A 620 -21.21 0.31 -0.15
CA THR A 620 -20.03 -0.02 -0.97
C THR A 620 -18.93 1.04 -0.89
N SER A 621 -19.32 2.30 -0.65
CA SER A 621 -18.40 3.42 -0.41
C SER A 621 -18.78 4.17 0.86
N GLY A 622 -17.76 4.62 1.61
CA GLY A 622 -17.94 5.41 2.84
C GLY A 622 -18.26 4.59 4.10
N ALA A 623 -18.25 3.26 4.04
CA ALA A 623 -18.53 2.39 5.19
C ALA A 623 -17.62 2.68 6.40
N ALA A 624 -16.33 2.92 6.15
CA ALA A 624 -15.36 3.27 7.19
C ALA A 624 -15.68 4.61 7.88
N LEU A 625 -16.20 5.58 7.13
CA LEU A 625 -16.61 6.89 7.66
C LEU A 625 -17.88 6.75 8.52
N LEU A 626 -18.85 5.96 8.07
CA LEU A 626 -20.03 5.63 8.88
C LEU A 626 -19.65 4.98 10.21
N ASN A 627 -18.64 4.12 10.20
CA ASN A 627 -18.16 3.45 11.41
C ASN A 627 -17.55 4.42 12.45
N GLN A 628 -17.16 5.62 12.05
CA GLN A 628 -16.59 6.64 12.95
C GLN A 628 -17.66 7.49 13.65
N ILE A 629 -18.94 7.39 13.24
CA ILE A 629 -20.06 8.10 13.86
C ILE A 629 -20.29 7.54 15.26
N ARG A 630 -20.35 8.45 16.24
CA ARG A 630 -20.46 8.15 17.67
C ARG A 630 -21.86 8.30 18.21
#